data_AF-A0AAV9FX91-F1
#
_entry.id   AF-A0AAV9FX91-F1
#
_cell.length_a   1.000
_cell.length_b   1.000
_cell.length_c   1.000
_cell.angle_alpha   90.00
_cell.angle_beta   90.00
_cell.angle_gamma   90.00
#
_symmetry.space_group_name_H-M   'P 1'
#
loop_
_entity.id
_entity.type
_entity.pdbx_description
1 polymer ?
#
loop_
_entity_poly.entity_id
_entity_poly.type
_entity_poly.pdbx_seq_one_letter_code
_entity_poly.pdbx_strand_id
1 'polypeptide(L)'
;MAAIVRKQALKTLDSFRAITAPNSRSLSDLVSAHTSKWMQDTSKKSPMELINEVPPIKVEGRIVACEGDTNPALGHPIEFICLDLKEPAVCKYCGLRYVQNHHHH
;
A
#
# COMPACT_ATOMS: atom_id res chain seq x y z
N MET A 1 -5.72 58.41 -32.80
CA MET A 1 -6.98 57.66 -32.95
C MET A 1 -6.73 56.20 -32.55
N ALA A 2 -7.32 55.80 -31.42
CA ALA A 2 -7.63 54.44 -30.94
C ALA A 2 -6.56 53.33 -30.93
N ALA A 3 -6.40 52.48 -29.92
CA ALA A 3 -6.91 52.41 -28.56
C ALA A 3 -6.03 51.40 -27.81
N ILE A 4 -5.70 51.73 -26.57
CA ILE A 4 -5.02 50.87 -25.60
C ILE A 4 -5.95 49.72 -25.23
N VAL A 5 -5.55 48.46 -25.44
CA VAL A 5 -6.17 47.30 -24.77
C VAL A 5 -5.14 46.64 -23.89
N ARG A 6 -5.22 46.97 -22.59
CA ARG A 6 -4.53 46.25 -21.51
C ARG A 6 -5.08 44.83 -21.43
N LYS A 7 -4.30 43.84 -21.82
CA LYS A 7 -4.51 42.45 -21.38
C LYS A 7 -3.57 42.18 -20.21
N GLN A 8 -4.07 42.36 -18.98
CA GLN A 8 -3.47 41.73 -17.81
C GLN A 8 -3.79 40.23 -17.90
N ALA A 9 -2.83 39.44 -18.36
CA ALA A 9 -2.86 37.99 -18.23
C ALA A 9 -1.67 37.58 -17.36
N LEU A 10 -1.98 37.39 -16.09
CA LEU A 10 -1.32 36.58 -15.07
C LEU A 10 0.06 36.02 -15.43
N LYS A 11 1.05 36.65 -14.80
CA LYS A 11 2.36 36.07 -14.48
C LYS A 11 2.15 34.73 -13.79
N THR A 12 2.85 33.69 -14.22
CA THR A 12 3.78 32.89 -13.39
C THR A 12 4.44 31.85 -14.27
N LEU A 13 5.62 32.19 -14.76
CA LEU A 13 6.69 31.25 -15.05
C LEU A 13 7.05 30.49 -13.77
N ASP A 14 7.42 29.23 -13.94
CA ASP A 14 8.28 28.43 -13.06
C ASP A 14 8.09 28.59 -11.55
N SER A 15 7.22 27.76 -10.98
CA SER A 15 7.22 27.47 -9.54
C SER A 15 6.62 26.10 -9.25
N PHE A 16 7.18 25.03 -9.82
CA PHE A 16 7.27 23.78 -9.06
C PHE A 16 8.59 23.80 -8.28
N ARG A 17 8.58 24.64 -7.25
CA ARG A 17 9.55 24.60 -6.15
C ARG A 17 9.51 23.17 -5.62
N ALA A 18 10.66 22.51 -5.63
CA ALA A 18 10.90 21.30 -4.86
C ALA A 18 10.31 21.47 -3.46
N ILE A 19 9.30 20.66 -3.13
CA ILE A 19 8.83 20.54 -1.75
C ILE A 19 9.95 19.77 -1.03
N THR A 20 10.95 20.50 -0.55
CA THR A 20 11.80 20.05 0.55
C THR A 20 10.91 20.00 1.78
N ALA A 21 10.17 18.90 1.95
CA ALA A 21 9.44 18.62 3.18
C ALA A 21 10.46 18.37 4.30
N PRO A 22 10.40 19.08 5.44
CA PRO A 22 11.31 18.87 6.57
C PRO A 22 10.95 17.65 7.43
N ASN A 23 9.95 16.87 7.04
CA ASN A 23 9.45 15.74 7.82
C ASN A 23 9.69 14.42 7.08
N SER A 24 10.96 14.04 6.93
CA SER A 24 11.28 12.61 6.74
C SER A 24 11.04 11.89 8.06
N ARG A 25 9.76 11.66 8.40
CA ARG A 25 9.45 10.68 9.45
C ARG A 25 9.86 9.33 8.91
N SER A 26 10.61 8.56 9.70
CA SER A 26 10.99 7.22 9.28
C SER A 26 9.72 6.43 9.00
N LEU A 27 9.71 5.64 7.92
CA LEU A 27 8.59 4.73 7.61
C LEU A 27 8.34 3.78 8.79
N SER A 28 9.38 3.44 9.56
CA SER A 28 9.27 2.69 10.82
C SER A 28 8.41 3.41 11.85
N ASP A 29 8.56 4.73 11.96
CA ASP A 29 7.81 5.52 12.94
C ASP A 29 6.33 5.60 12.56
N LEU A 30 6.01 5.62 11.26
CA LEU A 30 4.63 5.64 10.78
C LEU A 30 3.93 4.28 10.96
N VAL A 31 4.62 3.17 10.69
CA VAL A 31 4.08 1.81 10.87
C VAL A 31 3.99 1.43 12.36
N SER A 32 5.01 1.73 13.16
CA SER A 32 5.00 1.46 14.60
C SER A 32 3.98 2.34 15.33
N ALA A 33 3.82 3.61 14.93
CA ALA A 33 2.91 4.53 15.62
C ALA A 33 1.44 4.09 15.56
N HIS A 34 1.01 3.36 14.52
CA HIS A 34 -0.38 2.93 14.46
C HIS A 34 -0.72 1.93 15.58
N THR A 35 0.07 0.86 15.74
CA THR A 35 -0.22 -0.16 16.74
C THR A 35 0.01 0.35 18.16
N SER A 36 1.05 1.16 18.38
CA SER A 36 1.33 1.79 19.68
C SER A 36 0.21 2.72 20.17
N LYS A 37 -0.70 3.16 19.29
CA LYS A 37 -1.85 4.00 19.69
C LYS A 37 -2.93 3.23 20.45
N TRP A 38 -3.08 1.92 20.22
CA TRP A 38 -4.19 1.14 20.78
C TRP A 38 -3.75 -0.13 21.51
N MET A 39 -2.59 -0.70 21.19
CA MET A 39 -2.08 -1.89 21.86
C MET A 39 -1.30 -1.50 23.12
N GLN A 40 -1.88 -1.77 24.29
CA GLN A 40 -1.26 -1.44 25.59
C GLN A 40 -0.29 -2.55 26.06
N ASP A 41 -0.60 -3.80 25.76
CA ASP A 41 0.26 -4.95 26.08
C ASP A 41 1.32 -5.14 24.99
N THR A 42 2.55 -4.75 25.28
CA THR A 42 3.71 -4.91 24.38
C THR A 42 4.51 -6.17 24.66
N SER A 43 4.05 -7.06 25.54
CA SER A 43 4.72 -8.34 25.81
C SER A 43 4.52 -9.35 24.67
N LYS A 44 3.45 -9.17 23.88
CA LYS A 44 3.13 -9.96 22.70
C LYS A 44 3.47 -9.20 21.43
N LYS A 45 3.80 -9.94 20.37
CA LYS A 45 3.98 -9.37 19.02
C LYS A 45 2.68 -8.72 18.57
N SER A 46 2.81 -7.55 17.95
CA SER A 46 1.70 -6.85 17.32
C SER A 46 1.15 -7.64 16.13
N PRO A 47 -0.12 -7.43 15.74
CA PRO A 47 -0.67 -8.05 14.53
C PRO A 47 0.14 -7.73 13.26
N MET A 48 0.70 -6.53 13.16
CA MET A 48 1.55 -6.11 12.06
C MET A 48 2.86 -6.93 11.99
N GLU A 49 3.47 -7.21 13.14
CA GLU A 49 4.65 -8.07 13.22
C GLU A 49 4.30 -9.51 12.85
N LEU A 50 3.20 -10.05 13.39
CA LEU A 50 2.76 -11.43 13.13
C LEU A 50 2.51 -11.67 11.64
N ILE A 51 1.83 -10.76 10.93
CA ILE A 51 1.58 -10.94 9.49
C ILE A 51 2.86 -10.75 8.65
N ASN A 52 3.81 -9.95 9.13
CA ASN A 52 5.10 -9.80 8.46
C ASN A 52 5.98 -11.05 8.55
N GLU A 53 5.78 -11.88 9.57
CA GLU A 53 6.46 -13.17 9.69
C GLU A 53 5.93 -14.23 8.72
N VAL A 54 4.68 -14.10 8.25
CA VAL A 54 4.09 -15.04 7.28
C VAL A 54 4.72 -14.85 5.90
N PRO A 55 5.35 -15.86 5.29
CA PRO A 55 5.98 -15.70 3.98
C PRO A 55 4.93 -15.50 2.86
N PRO A 56 5.28 -14.80 1.76
CA PRO A 56 4.40 -14.72 0.60
C PRO A 56 4.10 -16.11 0.00
N ILE A 57 2.82 -16.35 -0.30
CA ILE A 57 2.29 -17.56 -0.89
C ILE A 57 2.54 -17.51 -2.40
N LYS A 58 3.24 -18.53 -2.93
CA LYS A 58 3.45 -18.68 -4.37
C LYS A 58 2.26 -19.39 -5.00
N VAL A 59 1.72 -18.83 -6.08
CA VAL A 59 0.63 -19.45 -6.85
C VAL A 59 0.98 -19.43 -8.33
N GLU A 60 0.47 -20.40 -9.09
CA GLU A 60 0.74 -20.51 -10.54
C GLU A 60 -0.12 -19.53 -11.36
N GLY A 61 -1.35 -19.26 -10.90
CA GLY A 61 -2.31 -18.39 -11.57
C GLY A 61 -1.95 -16.91 -11.50
N ARG A 62 -2.41 -16.13 -12.50
CA ARG A 62 -2.30 -14.66 -12.52
C ARG A 62 -3.26 -13.97 -11.56
N ILE A 63 -4.31 -14.65 -11.13
CA ILE A 63 -5.33 -14.15 -10.19
C ILE A 63 -5.48 -15.19 -9.07
N VAL A 64 -5.51 -14.72 -7.82
CA VAL A 64 -5.82 -15.55 -6.65
C VAL A 64 -7.13 -15.09 -6.02
N ALA A 65 -7.92 -16.04 -5.50
CA ALA A 65 -9.09 -15.78 -4.68
C ALA A 65 -8.70 -16.00 -3.21
N CYS A 66 -8.63 -14.93 -2.43
CA CYS A 66 -8.37 -15.02 -1.00
C CYS A 66 -9.70 -15.05 -0.25
N GLU A 67 -9.97 -16.14 0.45
CA GLU A 67 -11.18 -16.34 1.25
C GLU A 67 -10.94 -16.09 2.74
N GLY A 68 -9.67 -16.03 3.17
CA GLY A 68 -9.25 -15.71 4.54
C GLY A 68 -9.19 -16.91 5.49
N ASP A 69 -9.96 -17.96 5.25
CA ASP A 69 -9.94 -19.23 5.99
C ASP A 69 -10.24 -20.40 5.03
N THR A 70 -10.04 -21.65 5.48
CA THR A 70 -10.44 -22.84 4.71
C THR A 70 -11.97 -22.96 4.61
N ASN A 71 -12.69 -22.42 5.60
CA ASN A 71 -14.13 -22.25 5.55
C ASN A 71 -14.46 -20.81 5.10
N PRO A 72 -15.01 -20.59 3.90
CA PRO A 72 -15.34 -19.26 3.40
C PRO A 72 -16.28 -18.46 4.31
N ALA A 73 -17.09 -19.14 5.15
CA ALA A 73 -18.00 -18.49 6.08
C ALA A 73 -17.32 -17.89 7.31
N LEU A 74 -16.09 -18.30 7.63
CA LEU A 74 -15.31 -17.79 8.77
C LEU A 74 -14.24 -16.77 8.36
N GLY A 75 -14.04 -16.60 7.05
CA GLY A 75 -13.07 -15.68 6.49
C GLY A 75 -13.65 -14.29 6.21
N HIS A 76 -13.07 -13.63 5.21
CA HIS A 76 -13.51 -12.32 4.73
C HIS A 76 -14.19 -12.44 3.37
N PRO A 77 -14.89 -11.40 2.87
CA PRO A 77 -15.41 -11.42 1.51
C PRO A 77 -14.31 -11.78 0.51
N ILE A 78 -14.64 -12.65 -0.45
CA ILE A 78 -13.66 -13.16 -1.42
C ILE A 78 -13.01 -11.98 -2.15
N GLU A 79 -11.68 -11.88 -2.03
CA GLU A 79 -10.90 -10.87 -2.73
C GLU A 79 -10.14 -11.53 -3.89
N PHE A 80 -10.45 -11.12 -5.11
CA PHE A 80 -9.70 -11.50 -6.29
C PHE A 80 -8.53 -10.53 -6.50
N ILE A 81 -7.31 -11.05 -6.45
CA ILE A 81 -6.07 -10.25 -6.44
C ILE A 81 -5.26 -10.57 -7.70
N CYS A 82 -4.88 -9.54 -8.46
CA CYS A 82 -4.02 -9.67 -9.64
C CYS A 82 -2.54 -9.73 -9.24
N LEU A 83 -1.80 -10.68 -9.84
CA LEU A 83 -0.40 -10.99 -9.53
C LEU A 83 0.55 -10.71 -10.71
N ASP A 84 0.14 -9.87 -11.65
CA ASP A 84 0.95 -9.50 -12.81
C ASP A 84 2.22 -8.70 -12.44
N LEU A 85 2.23 -8.10 -11.25
CA LEU A 85 3.38 -7.38 -10.71
C LEU A 85 4.37 -8.35 -10.04
N LYS A 86 5.66 -8.06 -10.16
CA LYS A 86 6.73 -8.86 -9.53
C LYS A 86 6.72 -8.77 -8.00
N GLU A 87 6.19 -7.68 -7.45
CA GLU A 87 6.09 -7.48 -6.00
C GLU A 87 4.93 -8.29 -5.41
N PRO A 88 5.06 -8.81 -4.18
CA PRO A 88 3.95 -9.51 -3.52
C PRO A 88 2.71 -8.64 -3.38
N ALA A 89 1.59 -9.11 -3.93
CA ALA A 89 0.29 -8.46 -3.75
C ALA A 89 -0.32 -8.85 -2.41
N VAL A 90 -0.87 -7.87 -1.69
CA VAL A 90 -1.41 -8.05 -0.33
C VAL A 90 -2.93 -8.14 -0.38
N CYS A 91 -3.50 -9.15 0.27
CA CYS A 91 -4.93 -9.18 0.56
C CYS A 91 -5.27 -8.08 1.57
N LYS A 92 -6.25 -7.23 1.25
CA LYS A 92 -6.62 -6.07 2.06
C LYS A 92 -7.28 -6.43 3.39
N TYR A 93 -7.81 -7.64 3.49
CA TYR A 93 -8.53 -8.11 4.68
C TYR A 93 -7.61 -8.83 5.66
N CYS A 94 -6.95 -9.92 5.23
CA CYS A 94 -6.13 -10.73 6.13
C CYS A 94 -4.63 -10.37 6.09
N GLY A 95 -4.18 -9.56 5.14
CA GLY A 95 -2.77 -9.18 5.00
C GLY A 95 -1.87 -10.26 4.42
N LEU A 96 -2.41 -11.42 4.02
CA LEU A 96 -1.65 -12.45 3.31
C LEU A 96 -1.07 -11.88 2.01
N ARG A 97 0.14 -12.32 1.68
CA ARG A 97 0.87 -11.87 0.50
C ARG A 97 0.91 -12.99 -0.53
N TYR A 98 0.71 -12.64 -1.79
CA TYR A 98 0.71 -13.58 -2.90
C TYR A 98 1.69 -13.13 -3.97
N VAL A 99 2.39 -14.08 -4.58
CA VAL A 99 3.28 -13.86 -5.73
C VAL A 99 3.00 -14.91 -6.79
N GLN A 100 3.07 -14.51 -8.06
CA GLN A 100 3.00 -15.47 -9.15
C GLN A 100 4.33 -16.23 -9.26
N ASN A 101 4.25 -17.55 -9.41
CA ASN A 101 5.40 -18.37 -9.74
C ASN A 101 5.71 -18.22 -11.25
N HIS A 102 6.64 -17.33 -11.60
CA HIS A 102 7.05 -17.16 -12.99
C HIS A 102 8.03 -18.27 -13.39
N HIS A 103 7.53 -19.30 -14.08
CA HIS A 103 8.40 -20.25 -14.78
C HIS A 103 8.94 -19.57 -16.05
N HIS A 104 10.20 -19.11 -16.00
CA HIS A 104 10.93 -18.72 -17.20
C HIS A 104 11.39 -19.99 -17.91
N HIS A 105 10.70 -20.38 -18.97
CA HIS A 105 11.20 -21.33 -19.97
C HIS A 105 11.84 -20.59 -21.14
#